data_AF-A0A7X0RQF9-F1
#
_entry.id   AF-A0A7X0RQF9-F1
#
_cell.length_a   1.000
_cell.length_b   1.000
_cell.length_c   1.000
_cell.angle_alpha   90.00
_cell.angle_beta   90.00
_cell.angle_gamma   90.00
#
_symmetry.space_group_name_H-M   'P 1'
#
loop_
_entity.id
_entity.type
_entity.pdbx_description
1 polymer ?
#
loop_
_entity_poly.entity_id
_entity_poly.type
_entity_poly.pdbx_seq_one_letter_code
_entity_poly.pdbx_strand_id
1 'polypeptide(L)'
;MFAGHFGLAAAVKARSPKVPLWALMLSTQLLDVIFAPLYVSGIETIEPVEGAAGYGGGVIHADYTHALLSALLIAAVAGWFAGRRWGKRGGITIGAVVMSHWVLDLLVHRADLPILPGNWGDLPLLGFGLWQYPVVSAILEGLLIAVGLVLYVRSLYKEKRSPASSSRAIYAAGGAMGVLLVLSLVSDWLALG
;
A
#
# COMPACT_ATOMS: atom_id res chain seq x y z
N MET A 1 4.62 -3.09 -5.10
CA MET A 1 3.45 -4.01 -5.12
C MET A 1 2.25 -3.16 -4.82
N PHE A 2 1.43 -2.80 -5.79
CA PHE A 2 0.46 -1.73 -5.58
C PHE A 2 -0.88 -2.27 -5.05
N ALA A 3 -1.41 -3.33 -5.65
CA ALA A 3 -2.66 -3.97 -5.22
C ALA A 3 -2.57 -4.64 -3.83
N GLY A 4 -1.40 -5.15 -3.45
CA GLY A 4 -1.14 -5.81 -2.18
C GLY A 4 -1.33 -4.89 -0.99
N HIS A 5 -0.95 -3.62 -1.14
CA HIS A 5 -1.15 -2.58 -0.14
C HIS A 5 -2.65 -2.37 0.13
N PHE A 6 -3.50 -2.32 -0.92
CA PHE A 6 -4.95 -2.23 -0.73
C PHE A 6 -5.57 -3.46 -0.05
N GLY A 7 -5.00 -4.66 -0.28
CA GLY A 7 -5.34 -5.86 0.48
C GLY A 7 -5.11 -5.67 1.98
N LEU A 8 -4.00 -5.05 2.36
CA LEU A 8 -3.71 -4.72 3.76
C LEU A 8 -4.71 -3.70 4.31
N ALA A 9 -5.06 -2.64 3.57
CA ALA A 9 -6.08 -1.67 4.01
C ALA A 9 -7.44 -2.34 4.28
N ALA A 10 -7.85 -3.28 3.43
CA ALA A 10 -9.07 -4.07 3.63
C ALA A 10 -8.99 -4.92 4.91
N ALA A 11 -7.85 -5.57 5.18
CA ALA A 11 -7.62 -6.31 6.41
C ALA A 11 -7.65 -5.42 7.67
N VAL A 12 -7.05 -4.23 7.60
CA VAL A 12 -6.99 -3.27 8.71
C VAL A 12 -8.36 -2.66 8.99
N LYS A 13 -9.17 -2.41 7.96
CA LYS A 13 -10.54 -1.90 8.11
C LYS A 13 -11.37 -2.79 9.04
N ALA A 14 -11.22 -4.10 8.92
CA ALA A 14 -11.90 -5.08 9.78
C ALA A 14 -11.64 -4.90 11.28
N ARG A 15 -10.51 -4.29 11.65
CA ARG A 15 -10.10 -4.02 13.05
C ARG A 15 -10.20 -2.54 13.44
N SER A 16 -10.51 -1.66 12.49
CA SER A 16 -10.49 -0.21 12.67
C SER A 16 -11.80 0.44 12.18
N PRO A 17 -12.96 0.08 12.77
CA PRO A 17 -14.27 0.50 12.26
C PRO A 17 -14.46 2.03 12.25
N LYS A 18 -13.81 2.74 13.19
CA LYS A 18 -13.87 4.21 13.30
C LYS A 18 -13.10 4.96 12.20
N VAL A 19 -12.13 4.32 11.55
CA VAL A 19 -11.37 4.92 10.45
C VAL A 19 -12.10 4.60 9.14
N PRO A 20 -12.42 5.60 8.30
CA PRO A 20 -13.13 5.34 7.06
C PRO A 20 -12.21 4.60 6.07
N LEU A 21 -12.81 3.74 5.24
CA LEU A 21 -12.08 2.90 4.30
C LEU A 21 -11.21 3.71 3.34
N TRP A 22 -11.72 4.82 2.80
CA TRP A 22 -10.96 5.68 1.89
C TRP A 22 -9.66 6.20 2.53
N ALA A 23 -9.66 6.47 3.84
CA ALA A 23 -8.47 6.99 4.52
C ALA A 23 -7.42 5.89 4.66
N LEU A 24 -7.84 4.64 4.91
CA LEU A 24 -6.93 3.49 4.92
C LEU A 24 -6.35 3.25 3.52
N MET A 25 -7.17 3.29 2.47
CA MET A 25 -6.71 3.15 1.08
C MET A 25 -5.76 4.27 0.64
N LEU A 26 -6.04 5.52 1.04
CA LEU A 26 -5.13 6.63 0.78
C LEU A 26 -3.82 6.46 1.56
N SER A 27 -3.90 6.00 2.80
CA SER A 27 -2.71 5.81 3.65
C SER A 27 -1.78 4.76 3.09
N THR A 28 -2.33 3.68 2.51
CA THR A 28 -1.53 2.66 1.85
C THR A 28 -0.78 3.16 0.64
N GLN A 29 -1.17 4.27 0.02
CA GLN A 29 -0.50 4.85 -1.16
C GLN A 29 0.01 6.27 -0.89
N LEU A 30 0.16 6.67 0.37
CA LEU A 30 0.49 8.05 0.67
C LEU A 30 1.91 8.41 0.19
N LEU A 31 2.85 7.44 0.23
CA LEU A 31 4.18 7.64 -0.32
C LEU A 31 4.10 7.82 -1.85
N ASP A 32 3.42 6.94 -2.56
CA ASP A 32 3.17 7.04 -4.01
C ASP A 32 2.49 8.34 -4.43
N VAL A 33 1.50 8.81 -3.67
CA VAL A 33 0.80 10.07 -3.95
C VAL A 33 1.74 11.27 -3.84
N ILE A 34 2.73 11.21 -2.94
CA ILE A 34 3.77 12.25 -2.82
C ILE A 34 4.88 12.04 -3.87
N PHE A 35 5.17 10.79 -4.23
CA PHE A 35 6.13 10.42 -5.28
C PHE A 35 5.67 10.92 -6.65
N ALA A 36 4.40 10.77 -7.00
CA ALA A 36 3.86 11.16 -8.31
C ALA A 36 4.23 12.59 -8.77
N PRO A 37 4.03 13.67 -7.97
CA PRO A 37 4.47 15.01 -8.38
C PRO A 37 6.00 15.15 -8.46
N LEU A 38 6.76 14.46 -7.61
CA LEU A 38 8.23 14.49 -7.65
C LEU A 38 8.76 13.77 -8.90
N TYR A 39 8.15 12.65 -9.25
CA TYR A 39 8.40 11.92 -10.49
C TYR A 39 8.11 12.77 -11.73
N VAL A 40 6.94 13.42 -11.79
CA VAL A 40 6.59 14.32 -12.90
C VAL A 40 7.55 15.51 -13.00
N SER A 41 8.08 15.99 -11.86
CA SER A 41 9.07 17.07 -11.84
C SER A 41 10.50 16.63 -12.15
N GLY A 42 10.75 15.31 -12.29
CA GLY A 42 12.07 14.73 -12.53
C GLY A 42 12.99 14.70 -11.31
N ILE A 43 12.46 14.91 -10.10
CA ILE A 43 13.23 14.83 -8.84
C ILE A 43 13.44 13.37 -8.43
N GLU A 44 12.42 12.53 -8.64
CA GLU A 44 12.49 11.08 -8.44
C GLU A 44 12.27 10.41 -9.79
N THR A 45 12.87 9.24 -10.03
CA THR A 45 12.86 8.62 -11.37
C THR A 45 12.58 7.14 -11.30
N ILE A 46 12.19 6.57 -12.45
CA ILE A 46 12.05 5.13 -12.64
C ILE A 46 12.88 4.76 -13.86
N GLU A 47 13.82 3.84 -13.69
CA GLU A 47 14.70 3.37 -14.74
C GLU A 47 14.36 1.92 -15.09
N PRO A 48 14.04 1.61 -16.35
CA PRO A 48 13.83 0.23 -16.77
C PRO A 48 15.08 -0.61 -16.57
N VAL A 49 14.92 -1.83 -16.07
CA VAL A 49 15.99 -2.81 -15.95
C VAL A 49 16.10 -3.58 -17.27
N GLU A 50 17.27 -3.58 -17.88
CA GLU A 50 17.53 -4.34 -19.11
C GLU A 50 17.19 -5.83 -18.92
N GLY A 51 16.38 -6.37 -19.82
CA GLY A 51 15.95 -7.77 -19.79
C GLY A 51 14.82 -8.10 -18.80
N ALA A 52 14.39 -7.15 -17.95
CA ALA A 52 13.23 -7.32 -17.09
C ALA A 52 12.03 -6.54 -17.65
N ALA A 53 11.19 -7.22 -18.44
CA ALA A 53 9.96 -6.63 -18.96
C ALA A 53 8.76 -6.93 -18.04
N GLY A 54 7.92 -5.93 -17.79
CA GLY A 54 6.66 -6.07 -17.05
C GLY A 54 6.78 -5.83 -15.54
N TYR A 55 5.95 -6.53 -14.76
CA TYR A 55 5.83 -6.39 -13.30
C TYR A 55 7.19 -6.41 -12.59
N GLY A 56 7.54 -5.33 -11.87
CA GLY A 56 8.82 -5.23 -11.15
C GLY A 56 10.05 -5.02 -12.06
N GLY A 57 9.82 -4.58 -13.30
CA GLY A 57 10.85 -4.36 -14.32
C GLY A 57 11.62 -3.03 -14.19
N GLY A 58 11.32 -2.19 -13.20
CA GLY A 58 12.02 -0.92 -12.96
C GLY A 58 12.90 -0.95 -11.72
N VAL A 59 13.95 -0.14 -11.71
CA VAL A 59 14.59 0.41 -10.51
C VAL A 59 13.91 1.75 -10.22
N ILE A 60 13.49 1.95 -8.98
CA ILE A 60 12.77 3.17 -8.59
C ILE A 60 13.70 4.00 -7.72
N HIS A 61 14.14 5.14 -8.23
CA HIS A 61 14.94 6.13 -7.50
C HIS A 61 14.00 7.11 -6.78
N ALA A 62 13.32 6.60 -5.75
CA ALA A 62 12.40 7.35 -4.90
C ALA A 62 13.11 7.90 -3.66
N ASP A 63 14.16 8.69 -3.89
CA ASP A 63 15.14 9.02 -2.85
C ASP A 63 14.61 9.90 -1.73
N TYR A 64 13.51 10.60 -1.94
CA TYR A 64 12.91 11.49 -0.96
C TYR A 64 11.67 10.89 -0.34
N THR A 65 10.81 10.23 -1.10
CA THR A 65 9.52 9.72 -0.62
C THR A 65 9.64 8.37 0.05
N HIS A 66 10.51 7.52 -0.47
CA HIS A 66 10.69 6.14 -0.01
C HIS A 66 11.97 5.93 0.79
N ALA A 67 12.73 7.00 1.07
CA ALA A 67 13.75 6.94 2.10
C ALA A 67 13.12 6.56 3.46
N LEU A 68 13.74 5.64 4.21
CA LEU A 68 13.21 5.15 5.49
C LEU A 68 12.85 6.29 6.45
N LEU A 69 13.73 7.28 6.60
CA LEU A 69 13.47 8.43 7.46
C LEU A 69 12.27 9.26 6.96
N SER A 70 12.16 9.49 5.66
CA SER A 70 11.01 10.21 5.09
C SER A 70 9.70 9.44 5.28
N ALA A 71 9.69 8.14 5.02
CA ALA A 71 8.53 7.28 5.22
C ALA A 71 8.06 7.33 6.68
N LEU A 72 8.98 7.29 7.64
CA LEU A 72 8.69 7.45 9.07
C LEU A 72 8.08 8.82 9.39
N LEU A 73 8.63 9.90 8.81
CA LEU A 73 8.11 11.25 9.02
C LEU A 73 6.71 11.43 8.42
N ILE A 74 6.49 10.96 7.19
CA ILE A 74 5.18 10.99 6.52
C ILE A 74 4.17 10.17 7.33
N ALA A 75 4.53 8.98 7.79
CA ALA A 75 3.70 8.14 8.64
C ALA A 75 3.35 8.83 9.98
N ALA A 76 4.32 9.49 10.62
CA ALA A 76 4.11 10.22 11.87
C ALA A 76 3.16 11.42 11.68
N VAL A 77 3.36 12.20 10.61
CA VAL A 77 2.51 13.36 10.28
C VAL A 77 1.09 12.91 9.95
N ALA A 78 0.92 11.92 9.08
CA ALA A 78 -0.39 11.36 8.73
C ALA A 78 -1.10 10.81 9.97
N GLY A 79 -0.38 10.04 10.78
CA GLY A 79 -0.89 9.48 12.03
C GLY A 79 -1.29 10.55 13.04
N TRP A 80 -0.57 11.66 13.13
CA TRP A 80 -0.92 12.77 14.02
C TRP A 80 -2.22 13.46 13.60
N PHE A 81 -2.38 13.81 12.32
CA PHE A 81 -3.61 14.39 11.80
C PHE A 81 -4.80 13.44 11.95
N ALA A 82 -4.61 12.15 11.62
CA ALA A 82 -5.61 11.12 11.83
C ALA A 82 -5.98 10.95 13.31
N GLY A 83 -5.01 11.09 14.22
CA GLY A 83 -5.20 11.03 15.66
C GLY A 83 -6.13 12.13 16.17
N ARG A 84 -6.06 13.33 15.58
CA ARG A 84 -6.98 14.44 15.87
C ARG A 84 -8.39 14.18 15.35
N ARG A 85 -8.51 13.50 14.20
CA ARG A 85 -9.80 13.28 13.54
C ARG A 85 -10.56 12.03 14.00
N TRP A 86 -9.86 10.95 14.33
CA TRP A 86 -10.42 9.64 14.69
C TRP A 86 -9.92 9.11 16.04
N GLY A 87 -9.28 9.96 16.85
CA GLY A 87 -8.73 9.65 18.15
C GLY A 87 -7.39 8.90 18.08
N LYS A 88 -6.73 8.75 19.25
CA LYS A 88 -5.39 8.16 19.38
C LYS A 88 -5.23 6.83 18.60
N ARG A 89 -6.23 5.94 18.69
CA ARG A 89 -6.21 4.65 17.98
C ARG A 89 -6.24 4.84 16.46
N GLY A 90 -7.08 5.73 15.93
CA GLY A 90 -7.13 6.00 14.49
C GLY A 90 -5.83 6.60 13.97
N GLY A 91 -5.18 7.46 14.76
CA GLY A 91 -3.86 7.99 14.43
C GLY A 91 -2.77 6.93 14.34
N ILE A 92 -2.71 6.04 15.34
CA ILE A 92 -1.77 4.90 15.33
C ILE A 92 -2.06 3.98 14.12
N THR A 93 -3.34 3.70 13.83
CA THR A 93 -3.74 2.88 12.68
C THR A 93 -3.24 3.49 11.37
N ILE A 94 -3.51 4.78 11.13
CA ILE A 94 -3.12 5.44 9.88
C ILE A 94 -1.60 5.50 9.73
N GLY A 95 -0.87 5.90 10.78
CA GLY A 95 0.59 5.92 10.74
C GLY A 95 1.18 4.53 10.48
N ALA A 96 0.64 3.49 11.11
CA ALA A 96 1.08 2.11 10.86
C ALA A 96 0.79 1.63 9.43
N VAL A 97 -0.35 2.04 8.85
CA VAL A 97 -0.71 1.71 7.47
C VAL A 97 0.19 2.43 6.46
N VAL A 98 0.53 3.70 6.70
CA VAL A 98 1.52 4.40 5.86
C VAL A 98 2.87 3.69 5.95
N MET A 99 3.35 3.39 7.16
CA MET A 99 4.65 2.74 7.34
C MET A 99 4.69 1.31 6.76
N SER A 100 3.55 0.62 6.75
CA SER A 100 3.47 -0.72 6.15
C SER A 100 3.72 -0.73 4.65
N HIS A 101 3.51 0.39 3.95
CA HIS A 101 3.89 0.54 2.55
C HIS A 101 5.38 0.30 2.38
N TRP A 102 6.21 1.08 3.08
CA TRP A 102 7.67 0.96 3.04
C TRP A 102 8.17 -0.44 3.45
N VAL A 103 7.53 -1.06 4.45
CA VAL A 103 7.91 -2.42 4.90
C VAL A 103 7.61 -3.47 3.85
N LEU A 104 6.47 -3.35 3.15
CA LEU A 104 6.10 -4.25 2.07
C LEU A 104 6.96 -4.02 0.83
N ASP A 105 7.33 -2.77 0.57
CA ASP A 105 8.27 -2.38 -0.48
C ASP A 105 9.64 -2.97 -0.24
N LEU A 106 10.15 -2.95 1.00
CA LEU A 106 11.42 -3.58 1.36
C LEU A 106 11.49 -5.05 0.93
N LEU A 107 10.36 -5.77 0.91
CA LEU A 107 10.32 -7.15 0.44
C LEU A 107 10.50 -7.26 -1.07
N VAL A 108 9.88 -6.36 -1.84
CA VAL A 108 9.79 -6.48 -3.30
C VAL A 108 10.87 -5.72 -4.05
N HIS A 109 11.22 -4.55 -3.56
CA HIS A 109 12.19 -3.65 -4.16
C HIS A 109 13.55 -4.31 -4.30
N ARG A 110 14.28 -3.91 -5.34
CA ARG A 110 15.70 -4.22 -5.48
C ARG A 110 16.45 -3.41 -4.41
N ALA A 111 17.78 -3.45 -4.39
CA ALA A 111 18.55 -2.59 -3.48
C ALA A 111 18.50 -1.12 -3.95
N ASP A 112 17.31 -0.52 -3.89
CA ASP A 112 16.98 0.82 -4.39
C ASP A 112 16.20 1.67 -3.38
N LEU A 113 15.99 1.20 -2.14
CA LEU A 113 15.38 1.99 -1.06
C LEU A 113 16.42 2.69 -0.19
N PRO A 114 16.48 4.04 -0.16
CA PRO A 114 17.45 4.73 0.68
C PRO A 114 17.07 4.72 2.16
N ILE A 115 18.07 4.94 3.02
CA ILE A 115 17.85 5.12 4.45
C ILE A 115 17.53 6.58 4.77
N LEU A 116 18.31 7.50 4.17
CA LEU A 116 18.20 8.94 4.37
C LEU A 116 17.70 9.62 3.10
N PRO A 117 16.97 10.76 3.22
CA PRO A 117 16.40 11.46 2.08
C PRO A 117 17.50 11.95 1.12
N GLY A 118 17.26 11.86 -0.19
CA GLY A 118 18.22 12.21 -1.23
C GLY A 118 19.44 11.28 -1.25
N ASN A 119 19.31 10.06 -0.73
CA ASN A 119 20.39 9.10 -0.52
C ASN A 119 21.61 9.71 0.21
N TRP A 120 21.36 10.63 1.15
CA TRP A 120 22.42 11.39 1.78
C TRP A 120 23.39 10.49 2.56
N GLY A 121 24.69 10.68 2.30
CA GLY A 121 25.77 9.94 2.94
C GLY A 121 26.09 8.58 2.32
N ASP A 122 25.53 8.27 1.14
CA ASP A 122 25.81 7.05 0.36
C ASP A 122 25.69 5.77 1.19
N LEU A 123 24.67 5.73 2.06
CA LEU A 123 24.39 4.57 2.89
C LEU A 123 23.93 3.38 2.03
N PRO A 124 24.08 2.14 2.52
CA PRO A 124 23.58 0.97 1.81
C PRO A 124 22.09 1.09 1.51
N LEU A 125 21.73 0.96 0.24
CA LEU A 125 20.36 0.85 -0.22
C LEU A 125 19.77 -0.50 0.21
N LEU A 126 18.49 -0.50 0.54
CA LEU A 126 17.77 -1.65 1.08
C LEU A 126 16.83 -2.25 0.03
N GLY A 127 16.52 -3.54 0.21
CA GLY A 127 15.54 -4.27 -0.59
C GLY A 127 15.91 -5.74 -0.76
N PHE A 128 14.93 -6.63 -0.64
CA PHE A 128 15.14 -8.09 -0.76
C PHE A 128 14.96 -8.63 -2.18
N GLY A 129 14.48 -7.79 -3.10
CA GLY A 129 14.51 -8.05 -4.54
C GLY A 129 13.49 -9.06 -5.04
N LEU A 130 12.33 -9.23 -4.39
CA LEU A 130 11.31 -10.19 -4.85
C LEU A 130 10.80 -9.88 -6.27
N TRP A 131 10.89 -8.64 -6.73
CA TRP A 131 10.59 -8.25 -8.11
C TRP A 131 11.48 -8.90 -9.16
N GLN A 132 12.60 -9.50 -8.78
CA GLN A 132 13.37 -10.39 -9.65
C GLN A 132 12.63 -11.70 -9.98
N TYR A 133 11.57 -12.01 -9.22
CA TYR A 133 10.72 -13.18 -9.38
C TYR A 133 9.25 -12.74 -9.51
N PRO A 134 8.82 -12.23 -10.68
CA PRO A 134 7.50 -11.62 -10.86
C PRO A 134 6.34 -12.53 -10.46
N VAL A 135 6.42 -13.83 -10.75
CA VAL A 135 5.40 -14.81 -10.37
C VAL A 135 5.29 -14.94 -8.84
N VAL A 136 6.42 -14.97 -8.13
CA VAL A 136 6.43 -15.07 -6.66
C VAL A 136 5.84 -13.79 -6.05
N SER A 137 6.21 -12.63 -6.58
CA SER A 137 5.65 -11.35 -6.16
C SER A 137 4.14 -11.29 -6.37
N ALA A 138 3.65 -11.70 -7.55
CA ALA A 138 2.22 -11.72 -7.85
C ALA A 138 1.44 -12.70 -6.96
N ILE A 139 2.02 -13.85 -6.63
CA ILE A 139 1.42 -14.79 -5.66
C ILE A 139 1.31 -14.14 -4.28
N LEU A 140 2.38 -13.51 -3.79
CA LEU A 140 2.39 -12.83 -2.49
C LEU A 140 1.32 -11.73 -2.44
N GLU A 141 1.23 -10.94 -3.50
CA GLU A 141 0.24 -9.88 -3.64
C GLU A 141 -1.19 -10.41 -3.69
N GLY A 142 -1.43 -11.47 -4.48
CA GLY A 142 -2.71 -12.17 -4.52
C GLY A 142 -3.14 -12.73 -3.17
N LEU A 143 -2.19 -13.23 -2.37
CA LEU A 143 -2.46 -13.70 -1.00
C LEU A 143 -2.87 -12.54 -0.08
N LEU A 144 -2.17 -11.40 -0.14
CA LEU A 144 -2.54 -10.20 0.64
C LEU A 144 -3.95 -9.72 0.29
N ILE A 145 -4.28 -9.68 -1.00
CA ILE A 145 -5.62 -9.32 -1.51
C ILE A 145 -6.68 -10.29 -1.00
N ALA A 146 -6.45 -11.59 -1.15
CA ALA A 146 -7.41 -12.62 -0.75
C ALA A 146 -7.68 -12.58 0.76
N VAL A 147 -6.63 -12.50 1.58
CA VAL A 147 -6.75 -12.39 3.03
C VAL A 147 -7.45 -11.09 3.41
N GLY A 148 -7.08 -9.97 2.80
CA GLY A 148 -7.70 -8.66 3.01
C GLY A 148 -9.20 -8.67 2.75
N LEU A 149 -9.60 -9.20 1.59
CA LEU A 149 -10.99 -9.32 1.20
C LEU A 149 -11.79 -10.23 2.15
N VAL A 150 -11.25 -11.39 2.51
CA VAL A 150 -11.89 -12.31 3.45
C VAL A 150 -12.11 -11.65 4.81
N LEU A 151 -11.11 -10.95 5.34
CA LEU A 151 -11.22 -10.25 6.62
C LEU A 151 -12.21 -9.08 6.56
N TYR A 152 -12.20 -8.32 5.47
CA TYR A 152 -13.14 -7.23 5.23
C TYR A 152 -14.59 -7.73 5.20
N VAL A 153 -14.89 -8.72 4.35
CA VAL A 153 -16.24 -9.31 4.24
C VAL A 153 -16.70 -9.89 5.57
N ARG A 154 -15.83 -10.62 6.29
CA ARG A 154 -16.14 -11.14 7.63
C ARG A 154 -16.48 -10.03 8.63
N SER A 155 -15.85 -8.86 8.52
CA SER A 155 -16.16 -7.71 9.39
C SER A 155 -17.56 -7.16 9.15
N LEU A 156 -17.99 -7.08 7.88
CA LEU A 156 -19.33 -6.63 7.51
C LEU A 156 -20.42 -7.55 8.07
N TYR A 157 -20.17 -8.87 8.06
CA TYR A 157 -21.09 -9.83 8.69
C TYR A 157 -21.16 -9.69 10.21
N LYS A 158 -20.06 -9.36 10.88
CA LYS A 158 -20.02 -9.15 12.34
C LYS A 158 -20.69 -7.84 12.77
N GLU A 159 -20.65 -6.82 11.92
CA GLU A 159 -21.21 -5.50 12.19
C GLU A 159 -22.73 -5.43 11.92
N LYS A 160 -23.38 -6.56 11.59
CA LYS A 160 -24.85 -6.72 11.54
C LYS A 160 -25.48 -6.27 12.87
N ARG A 161 -25.86 -5.00 12.95
CA ARG A 161 -26.59 -4.40 14.08
C ARG A 161 -28.11 -4.31 13.84
N SER A 162 -28.58 -4.56 12.62
CA SER A 162 -30.01 -4.63 12.33
C SER A 162 -30.33 -5.63 11.20
N PRO A 163 -31.52 -6.28 11.23
CA PRO A 163 -31.98 -7.16 10.15
C PRO A 163 -32.11 -6.46 8.79
N ALA A 164 -32.11 -5.12 8.78
CA ALA A 164 -32.34 -4.27 7.61
C ALA A 164 -31.08 -3.99 6.76
N SER A 165 -29.86 -4.28 7.26
CA SER A 165 -28.69 -4.35 6.39
C SER A 165 -28.77 -5.63 5.57
N SER A 166 -29.56 -5.56 4.49
CA SER A 166 -29.81 -6.63 3.54
C SER A 166 -28.51 -7.35 3.19
N SER A 167 -28.50 -8.68 3.21
CA SER A 167 -27.36 -9.48 2.74
C SER A 167 -26.84 -8.99 1.37
N ARG A 168 -27.72 -8.39 0.55
CA ARG A 168 -27.37 -7.71 -0.71
C ARG A 168 -26.35 -6.59 -0.54
N ALA A 169 -26.41 -5.77 0.51
CA ALA A 169 -25.45 -4.70 0.76
C ALA A 169 -24.06 -5.25 1.11
N ILE A 170 -23.99 -6.38 1.84
CA ILE A 170 -22.73 -7.06 2.16
C ILE A 170 -22.14 -7.67 0.88
N TYR A 171 -22.96 -8.36 0.06
CA TYR A 171 -22.51 -8.89 -1.22
C TYR A 171 -22.08 -7.78 -2.19
N ALA A 172 -22.80 -6.67 -2.24
CA ALA A 172 -22.44 -5.53 -3.08
C ALA A 172 -21.12 -4.88 -2.63
N ALA A 173 -20.95 -4.60 -1.34
CA ALA A 173 -19.73 -3.99 -0.82
C ALA A 173 -18.52 -4.93 -0.92
N GLY A 174 -18.70 -6.23 -0.61
CA GLY A 174 -17.67 -7.25 -0.76
C GLY A 174 -17.32 -7.51 -2.22
N GLY A 175 -18.32 -7.59 -3.09
CA GLY A 175 -18.14 -7.77 -4.53
C GLY A 175 -17.43 -6.58 -5.18
N ALA A 176 -17.86 -5.34 -4.87
CA ALA A 176 -17.21 -4.14 -5.35
C ALA A 176 -15.75 -4.05 -4.89
N MET A 177 -15.47 -4.34 -3.62
CA MET A 177 -14.09 -4.43 -3.10
C MET A 177 -13.27 -5.49 -3.86
N GLY A 178 -13.83 -6.69 -4.04
CA GLY A 178 -13.16 -7.77 -4.75
C GLY A 178 -12.83 -7.41 -6.20
N VAL A 179 -13.77 -6.79 -6.92
CA VAL A 179 -13.55 -6.31 -8.29
C VAL A 179 -12.43 -5.27 -8.32
N LEU A 180 -12.46 -4.27 -7.44
CA LEU A 180 -11.43 -3.23 -7.41
C LEU A 180 -10.03 -3.80 -7.11
N LEU A 181 -9.91 -4.74 -6.15
CA LEU A 181 -8.63 -5.36 -5.81
C LEU A 181 -8.09 -6.25 -6.95
N VAL A 182 -8.97 -6.96 -7.65
CA VAL A 182 -8.59 -7.75 -8.84
C VAL A 182 -8.16 -6.83 -9.98
N LEU A 183 -8.90 -5.75 -10.23
CA LEU A 183 -8.54 -4.78 -11.25
C LEU A 183 -7.20 -4.12 -10.95
N SER A 184 -6.90 -3.79 -9.69
CA SER A 184 -5.58 -3.27 -9.32
C SER A 184 -4.47 -4.32 -9.52
N LEU A 185 -4.72 -5.59 -9.22
CA LEU A 185 -3.70 -6.63 -9.46
C LEU A 185 -3.44 -6.80 -10.96
N VAL A 186 -4.50 -6.73 -11.78
CA VAL A 186 -4.38 -6.79 -13.24
C VAL A 186 -3.65 -5.57 -13.78
N SER A 187 -3.88 -4.36 -13.25
CA SER A 187 -3.11 -3.18 -13.68
C SER A 187 -1.62 -3.32 -13.37
N ASP A 188 -1.28 -3.84 -12.20
CA ASP A 188 0.11 -4.06 -11.81
C ASP A 188 0.77 -5.09 -12.74
N TRP A 189 0.08 -6.19 -13.02
CA TRP A 189 0.58 -7.24 -13.90
C TRP A 189 0.82 -6.75 -15.33
N LEU A 190 -0.07 -5.89 -15.81
CA LEU A 190 0.05 -5.28 -17.14
C LEU A 190 1.01 -4.08 -17.16
N ALA A 191 1.64 -3.74 -16.03
CA ALA A 191 2.51 -2.57 -15.86
C ALA A 191 1.83 -1.26 -16.33
N LEU A 192 0.52 -1.14 -16.07
CA LEU A 192 -0.29 0.05 -16.37
C LEU A 192 -0.32 1.05 -15.21
N GLY A 193 0.24 0.66 -14.06
CA GLY A 193 0.34 1.45 -12.83
C GLY A 193 1.78 1.55 -12.38
#